data_AF-A0A958BNC0-F1
#
_entry.id   AF-A0A958BNC0-F1
#
_cell.length_a   1.000
_cell.length_b   1.000
_cell.length_c   1.000
_cell.angle_alpha   90.00
_cell.angle_beta   90.00
_cell.angle_gamma   90.00
#
_symmetry.space_group_name_H-M   'P 1'
#
loop_
_entity.id
_entity.type
_entity.pdbx_description
1 polymer ?
#
loop_
_entity_poly.entity_id
_entity_poly.type
_entity_poly.pdbx_seq_one_letter_code
_entity_poly.pdbx_strand_id
1 'polypeptide(L)'
;QALRNLLKGLERSDNEARLKWASDVADLFKQDSESFEIAFEGMTIFLRDLAATLAGRAEADLASQDLIPELRRWRERVALPDVTSRLDAVLRFRRALSANAHKEMAALDLARHMAV
;
A
#
# COMPACT_ATOMS: atom_id res chain seq x y z
N GLN A 1 -5.92 10.84 7.01
CA GLN A 1 -4.48 11.24 7.02
C GLN A 1 -3.54 10.05 6.93
N ALA A 2 -3.71 9.00 7.74
CA ALA A 2 -2.85 7.81 7.74
C ALA A 2 -2.70 7.14 6.36
N LEU A 3 -3.81 6.88 5.65
CA LEU A 3 -3.78 6.32 4.29
C LEU A 3 -2.93 7.16 3.32
N ARG A 4 -3.10 8.48 3.29
CA ARG A 4 -2.32 9.37 2.42
C ARG A 4 -0.83 9.34 2.76
N ASN A 5 -0.48 9.18 4.04
CA ASN A 5 0.92 9.02 4.46
C ASN A 5 1.50 7.67 4.00
N LEU A 6 0.72 6.59 4.07
CA LEU A 6 1.10 5.29 3.51
C LEU A 6 1.32 5.40 2.00
N LEU A 7 0.37 5.98 1.26
CA LEU A 7 0.45 6.16 -0.19
C LEU A 7 1.67 7.00 -0.61
N LYS A 8 2.01 8.06 0.14
CA LYS A 8 3.25 8.84 -0.10
C LYS A 8 4.52 8.02 0.13
N GLY A 9 4.49 7.07 1.07
CA GLY A 9 5.60 6.14 1.27
C GLY A 9 5.88 5.27 0.05
N LEU A 10 4.84 4.95 -0.72
CA LEU A 10 4.92 4.13 -1.93
C LEU A 10 5.57 4.84 -3.14
N GLU A 11 5.78 6.16 -3.07
CA GLU A 11 6.41 6.94 -4.14
C GLU A 11 7.92 7.12 -3.92
N ARG A 12 8.50 6.54 -2.87
CA ARG A 12 9.91 6.72 -2.50
C ARG A 12 10.82 5.72 -3.22
N SER A 13 11.77 6.23 -4.00
CA SER A 13 12.77 5.43 -4.73
C SER A 13 14.01 5.09 -3.89
N ASP A 14 14.34 5.90 -2.88
CA ASP A 14 15.54 5.72 -2.06
C ASP A 14 15.43 4.53 -1.07
N ASN A 15 16.53 3.77 -0.92
CA ASN A 15 16.55 2.54 -0.11
C ASN A 15 16.53 2.80 1.40
N GLU A 16 17.17 3.87 1.86
CA GLU A 16 17.20 4.27 3.27
C GLU A 16 15.83 4.81 3.71
N ALA A 17 15.22 5.63 2.85
CA ALA A 17 13.87 6.15 3.08
C ALA A 17 12.79 5.04 3.12
N ARG A 18 13.02 3.92 2.40
CA ARG A 18 12.18 2.71 2.41
C ARG A 18 12.31 1.92 3.70
N LEU A 19 13.55 1.67 4.16
CA LEU A 19 13.80 0.97 5.42
C LEU A 19 13.23 1.74 6.61
N LYS A 20 13.43 3.07 6.63
CA LYS A 20 12.83 3.93 7.64
C LYS A 20 11.31 3.87 7.61
N TRP A 21 10.69 3.94 6.43
CA TRP A 21 9.24 3.80 6.29
C TRP A 21 8.73 2.44 6.78
N ALA A 22 9.42 1.34 6.47
CA ALA A 22 9.08 0.01 6.95
C ALA A 22 9.07 -0.06 8.48
N SER A 23 10.09 0.52 9.12
CA SER A 23 10.19 0.62 10.58
C SER A 23 9.06 1.47 11.16
N ASP A 24 8.85 2.68 10.60
CA ASP A 24 7.78 3.60 11.02
C ASP A 24 6.40 2.90 10.94
N VAL A 25 6.15 2.13 9.88
CA VAL A 25 4.93 1.35 9.68
C VAL A 25 4.80 0.22 10.71
N ALA A 26 5.88 -0.53 10.98
CA ALA A 26 5.86 -1.58 11.99
C ALA A 26 5.61 -1.04 13.41
N ASP A 27 6.13 0.14 13.72
CA ASP A 27 5.96 0.78 15.02
C ASP A 27 4.58 1.42 15.18
N LEU A 28 4.01 2.01 14.12
CA LEU A 28 2.63 2.49 14.12
C LEU A 28 1.63 1.36 14.41
N PHE A 29 1.84 0.17 13.85
CA PHE A 29 1.01 -0.99 14.16
C PHE A 29 1.04 -1.37 15.65
N LYS A 30 2.20 -1.26 16.31
CA LYS A 30 2.33 -1.56 17.73
C LYS A 30 1.60 -0.54 18.62
N GLN A 31 1.50 0.70 18.16
CA GLN A 31 0.91 1.81 18.93
C GLN A 31 -0.62 1.87 18.79
N ASP A 32 -1.15 1.66 17.58
CA ASP A 32 -2.58 1.75 17.30
C ASP A 32 -2.96 0.77 16.17
N SER A 33 -3.23 -0.48 16.55
CA SER A 33 -3.53 -1.55 15.59
C SER A 33 -4.84 -1.35 14.83
N GLU A 34 -5.83 -0.68 15.43
CA GLU A 34 -7.15 -0.49 14.83
C GLU A 34 -7.09 0.55 13.71
N SER A 35 -6.53 1.74 13.99
CA SER A 35 -6.30 2.76 12.96
C SER A 35 -5.41 2.25 11.83
N PHE A 36 -4.47 1.35 12.17
CA PHE A 36 -3.56 0.76 11.21
C PHE A 36 -4.24 -0.25 10.28
N GLU A 37 -5.08 -1.14 10.79
CA GLU A 37 -5.87 -2.07 9.95
C GLU A 37 -6.77 -1.31 8.98
N ILE A 38 -7.43 -0.23 9.43
CA ILE A 38 -8.26 0.63 8.58
C ILE A 38 -7.41 1.26 7.46
N ALA A 39 -6.21 1.75 7.77
CA ALA A 39 -5.33 2.36 6.79
C ALA A 39 -4.82 1.34 5.75
N PHE A 40 -4.51 0.11 6.17
CA PHE A 40 -4.08 -0.98 5.29
C PHE A 40 -5.22 -1.51 4.41
N GLU A 41 -6.43 -1.58 4.95
CA GLU A 41 -7.63 -1.88 4.18
C GLU A 41 -7.85 -0.82 3.09
N GLY A 42 -7.78 0.46 3.44
CA GLY A 42 -7.85 1.55 2.47
C GLY A 42 -6.78 1.46 1.37
N MET A 43 -5.55 1.11 1.73
CA MET A 43 -4.46 0.91 0.76
C MET A 43 -4.70 -0.31 -0.16
N THR A 44 -5.25 -1.39 0.40
CA THR A 44 -5.62 -2.59 -0.36
C THR A 44 -6.70 -2.28 -1.39
N ILE A 45 -7.74 -1.55 -0.97
CA ILE A 45 -8.84 -1.12 -1.85
C ILE A 45 -8.28 -0.21 -2.96
N PHE A 46 -7.43 0.76 -2.61
CA PHE A 46 -6.82 1.67 -3.58
C PHE A 46 -6.00 0.92 -4.64
N LEU A 47 -5.11 0.01 -4.23
CA LEU A 47 -4.27 -0.76 -5.16
C LEU A 47 -5.12 -1.70 -6.05
N ARG A 48 -6.18 -2.28 -5.51
CA ARG A 48 -7.13 -3.10 -6.29
C ARG A 48 -7.86 -2.26 -7.34
N ASP A 49 -8.31 -1.08 -6.96
CA ASP A 49 -9.03 -0.16 -7.88
C ASP A 49 -8.07 0.42 -8.94
N LEU A 50 -6.81 0.65 -8.59
CA LEU A 50 -5.76 1.01 -9.54
C LEU A 50 -5.48 -0.12 -10.54
N ALA A 51 -5.38 -1.37 -10.06
CA ALA A 51 -5.21 -2.52 -10.94
C ALA A 51 -6.42 -2.68 -11.87
N ALA A 52 -7.64 -2.50 -11.34
CA ALA A 52 -8.86 -2.60 -12.12
C ALA A 52 -8.97 -1.51 -13.19
N THR A 53 -8.60 -0.27 -12.88
CA THR A 53 -8.59 0.83 -13.87
C THR A 53 -7.51 0.64 -14.94
N LEU A 54 -6.32 0.14 -14.57
CA LEU A 54 -5.28 -0.23 -15.53
C LEU A 54 -5.73 -1.37 -16.46
N ALA A 55 -6.59 -2.27 -15.97
CA ALA A 55 -7.24 -3.32 -16.76
C ALA A 55 -8.48 -2.85 -17.55
N GLY A 56 -8.84 -1.56 -17.50
CA GLY A 56 -9.92 -0.97 -18.30
C GLY A 56 -11.27 -0.83 -17.59
N ARG A 57 -11.36 -1.08 -16.27
CA ARG A 57 -12.60 -0.84 -15.50
C ARG A 57 -12.90 0.66 -15.42
N ALA A 58 -14.18 1.03 -15.50
CA ALA A 58 -14.63 2.41 -15.39
C ALA A 58 -14.47 2.94 -13.95
N GLU A 59 -14.14 4.23 -13.82
CA GLU A 59 -13.95 4.88 -12.52
C GLU A 59 -15.24 4.94 -11.68
N ALA A 60 -16.40 4.97 -12.32
CA ALA A 60 -17.70 4.97 -11.65
C ALA A 60 -17.95 3.69 -10.82
N ASP A 61 -17.24 2.60 -11.12
CA ASP A 61 -17.43 1.30 -10.48
C ASP A 61 -16.42 1.01 -9.36
N LEU A 62 -15.59 1.99 -9.00
CA LEU A 62 -14.52 1.85 -8.01
C LEU A 62 -15.03 2.09 -6.59
N ALA A 63 -14.40 1.46 -5.60
CA ALA A 63 -14.71 1.67 -4.20
C ALA A 63 -14.03 2.92 -3.63
N SER A 64 -12.86 3.31 -4.16
CA SER A 64 -12.10 4.50 -3.75
C SER A 64 -12.53 5.79 -4.47
N GLN A 65 -13.83 6.11 -4.43
CA GLN A 65 -14.40 7.29 -5.10
C GLN A 65 -13.73 8.60 -4.67
N ASP A 66 -13.35 8.71 -3.39
CA ASP A 66 -12.67 9.86 -2.79
C ASP A 66 -11.19 9.99 -3.18
N LEU A 67 -10.62 8.95 -3.82
CA LEU A 67 -9.22 8.90 -4.25
C LEU A 67 -9.07 8.80 -5.77
N ILE A 68 -10.14 9.05 -6.55
CA ILE A 68 -10.06 9.10 -8.02
C ILE A 68 -8.93 10.03 -8.52
N PRO A 69 -8.74 11.25 -7.96
CA PRO A 69 -7.63 12.12 -8.39
C PRO A 69 -6.24 11.50 -8.16
N GLU A 70 -6.05 10.74 -7.08
CA GLU A 70 -4.84 9.99 -6.78
C GLU A 70 -4.69 8.78 -7.73
N LEU A 71 -5.77 8.04 -8.00
CA LEU A 71 -5.79 6.90 -8.92
C LEU A 71 -5.38 7.32 -10.34
N ARG A 72 -5.91 8.43 -10.86
CA ARG A 72 -5.55 8.96 -12.18
C ARG A 72 -4.06 9.30 -12.26
N ARG A 73 -3.53 10.02 -11.26
CA ARG A 73 -2.10 10.36 -11.17
C ARG A 73 -1.21 9.13 -11.16
N TRP A 74 -1.64 8.07 -10.48
CA TRP A 74 -0.88 6.83 -10.40
C TRP A 74 -0.94 6.03 -11.70
N ARG A 75 -2.13 5.93 -12.31
CA ARG A 75 -2.34 5.21 -13.58
C ARG A 75 -1.39 5.66 -14.70
N GLU A 76 -1.00 6.93 -14.71
CA GLU A 76 -0.06 7.49 -15.68
C GLU A 76 1.41 7.10 -15.42
N ARG A 77 1.74 6.60 -14.23
CA ARG A 77 3.12 6.44 -13.73
C ARG A 77 3.52 5.01 -13.40
N VAL A 78 2.57 4.09 -13.24
CA VAL A 78 2.86 2.71 -12.83
C VAL A 78 2.25 1.70 -13.80
N ALA A 79 2.95 0.58 -14.01
CA ALA A 79 2.43 -0.52 -14.81
C ALA A 79 1.59 -1.48 -13.96
N LEU A 80 0.65 -2.17 -14.60
CA LEU A 80 -0.20 -3.17 -13.93
C LEU A 80 0.60 -4.24 -13.15
N PRO A 81 1.69 -4.83 -13.69
CA PRO A 81 2.49 -5.79 -12.95
C PRO A 81 3.03 -5.24 -11.63
N ASP A 82 3.47 -3.98 -11.61
CA ASP A 82 4.00 -3.33 -10.41
C ASP A 82 2.91 -3.15 -9.36
N VAL A 83 1.73 -2.71 -9.78
CA VAL A 83 0.56 -2.56 -8.89
C VAL A 83 0.14 -3.91 -8.29
N THR A 84 0.12 -4.97 -9.11
CA THR A 84 -0.20 -6.31 -8.61
C THR A 84 0.82 -6.83 -7.61
N SER A 85 2.11 -6.60 -7.88
CA SER A 85 3.20 -6.98 -6.97
C SER A 85 3.11 -6.25 -5.62
N ARG A 86 2.78 -4.96 -5.65
CA ARG A 86 2.53 -4.15 -4.45
C ARG A 86 1.32 -4.63 -3.67
N LEU A 87 0.22 -4.94 -4.35
CA LEU A 87 -0.99 -5.48 -3.72
C LEU A 87 -0.70 -6.80 -3.01
N ASP A 88 0.03 -7.71 -3.65
CA ASP A 88 0.43 -8.97 -3.04
C ASP A 88 1.30 -8.76 -1.80
N ALA A 89 2.25 -7.82 -1.85
CA ALA A 89 3.10 -7.49 -0.70
C ALA A 89 2.29 -6.92 0.48
N VAL A 90 1.33 -6.04 0.21
CA VAL A 90 0.39 -5.50 1.21
C VAL A 90 -0.43 -6.62 1.86
N LEU A 91 -0.96 -7.54 1.05
CA LEU A 91 -1.74 -8.67 1.55
C LEU A 91 -0.90 -9.64 2.39
N ARG A 92 0.33 -9.95 1.97
CA ARG A 92 1.26 -10.77 2.75
C ARG A 92 1.59 -10.13 4.10
N PHE A 93 1.86 -8.82 4.08
CA PHE A 93 2.16 -8.08 5.31
C PHE A 93 0.96 -8.10 6.29
N ARG A 94 -0.25 -7.84 5.80
CA ARG A 94 -1.47 -7.91 6.62
C ARG A 94 -1.68 -9.29 7.25
N ARG A 95 -1.43 -10.37 6.50
CA ARG A 95 -1.47 -11.75 7.04
C ARG A 95 -0.43 -11.97 8.13
N ALA A 96 0.80 -11.48 7.95
CA ALA A 96 1.86 -11.60 8.95
C ALA A 96 1.53 -10.83 10.24
N LEU A 97 0.94 -9.65 10.12
CA LEU A 97 0.47 -8.87 11.27
C LEU A 97 -0.62 -9.59 12.06
N SER A 98 -1.64 -10.11 11.37
CA SER A 98 -2.74 -10.88 11.99
C SER A 98 -2.24 -12.15 12.68
N ALA A 99 -1.23 -12.83 12.12
CA ALA A 99 -0.61 -14.01 12.71
C ALA A 99 0.37 -13.70 13.86
N ASN A 100 0.60 -12.41 14.17
CA ASN A 100 1.62 -11.94 15.11
C ASN A 100 3.04 -12.50 14.84
N ALA A 101 3.34 -12.84 13.59
CA ALA A 101 4.56 -13.55 13.22
C ALA A 101 5.45 -12.69 12.29
N HIS A 102 6.75 -12.64 12.57
CA HIS A 102 7.78 -12.05 11.69
C HIS A 102 7.45 -10.65 11.13
N LYS A 103 6.81 -9.78 11.93
CA LYS A 103 6.31 -8.46 11.51
C LYS A 103 7.37 -7.58 10.85
N GLU A 104 8.60 -7.61 11.39
CA GLU A 104 9.73 -6.85 10.84
C GLU A 104 10.16 -7.37 9.47
N MET A 105 10.26 -8.69 9.28
CA MET A 105 10.54 -9.27 7.96
C MET A 105 9.42 -8.98 6.97
N ALA A 106 8.17 -9.02 7.41
CA ALA A 106 7.03 -8.70 6.56
C ALA A 106 7.02 -7.21 6.17
N ALA A 107 7.41 -6.30 7.08
CA ALA A 107 7.55 -4.87 6.78
C ALA A 107 8.70 -4.62 5.78
N LEU A 108 9.81 -5.35 5.92
CA LEU A 108 10.92 -5.30 4.97
C LEU A 108 10.53 -5.85 3.60
N ASP A 109 9.80 -6.97 3.55
CA ASP A 109 9.24 -7.52 2.30
C ASP A 109 8.32 -6.50 1.62
N LEU A 110 7.43 -5.87 2.39
CA LEU A 110 6.56 -4.82 1.91
C LEU A 110 7.39 -3.69 1.27
N ALA A 111 8.35 -3.13 1.99
CA ALA A 111 9.15 -2.00 1.52
C ALA A 111 9.98 -2.29 0.26
N ARG A 112 10.42 -3.55 0.05
CA ARG A 112 11.13 -3.95 -1.18
C ARG A 112 10.25 -3.82 -2.43
N HIS A 113 8.97 -4.14 -2.32
CA HIS A 113 8.02 -4.08 -3.42
C HIS A 113 7.48 -2.67 -3.69
N MET A 114 7.77 -1.70 -2.81
CA MET A 114 7.30 -0.32 -2.92
C MET A 114 8.24 0.61 -3.68
N ALA A 115 9.37 0.13 -4.21
CA ALA A 115 10.22 0.94 -5.07
C ALA A 115 9.56 1.15 -6.45
N VAL A 116 9.55 2.40 -6.93
CA VAL A 116 9.44 2.76 -8.36
C VAL A 116 10.87 2.97 -8.87
#